data_AF-A0A7W4US89-F1
#
_entry.id   AF-A0A7W4US89-F1
#
_cell.length_a   1.000
_cell.length_b   1.000
_cell.length_c   1.000
_cell.angle_alpha   90.00
_cell.angle_beta   90.00
_cell.angle_gamma   90.00
#
_symmetry.space_group_name_H-M   'P 1'
#
loop_
_entity.id
_entity.type
_entity.pdbx_description
1 polymer ?
#
loop_
_entity_poly.entity_id
_entity_poly.type
_entity_poly.pdbx_seq_one_letter_code
_entity_poly.pdbx_strand_id
1 'polypeptide(L)'
;MAASLANLTPGGRVVVVAIHERPMDLLPTQLVMGETAIVGTLAYLQSDFDAVIAAMAAGGYTADGWVDDVAVDDVVGAIESLRAGKGMKVLVRA
;
A
#
# COMPACT_ATOMS: atom_id res chain seq x y z
N MET A 1 1.06 14.67 0.29
CA MET A 1 1.66 14.65 -1.06
C MET A 1 2.86 15.59 -1.21
N ALA A 2 2.79 16.84 -0.71
CA ALA A 2 3.91 17.80 -0.82
C ALA A 2 5.27 17.25 -0.31
N ALA A 3 5.26 16.47 0.79
CA ALA A 3 6.48 15.88 1.34
C ALA A 3 7.07 14.74 0.48
N SER A 4 6.25 13.98 -0.27
CA SER A 4 6.76 12.83 -1.05
C SER A 4 7.47 13.26 -2.33
N LEU A 5 6.99 14.32 -3.00
CA LEU A 5 7.64 14.86 -4.19
C LEU A 5 8.97 15.55 -3.87
N ALA A 6 9.03 16.27 -2.75
CA ALA A 6 10.26 16.96 -2.32
C ALA A 6 11.42 16.00 -1.98
N ASN A 7 11.12 14.75 -1.67
CA ASN A 7 12.10 13.72 -1.31
C ASN A 7 12.57 12.90 -2.52
N LEU A 8 12.05 13.16 -3.72
CA LEU A 8 12.51 12.46 -4.92
C LEU A 8 13.87 12.99 -5.37
N THR A 9 14.72 12.08 -5.83
CA THR A 9 15.87 12.44 -6.68
C THR A 9 15.37 12.97 -8.03
N PRO A 10 16.19 13.72 -8.79
CA PRO A 10 15.85 14.08 -10.17
C PRO A 10 15.41 12.86 -11.00
N GLY A 11 14.34 13.00 -11.78
CA GLY A 11 13.75 11.90 -12.56
C GLY A 11 12.91 10.89 -11.75
N GLY A 12 12.81 11.06 -10.43
CA GLY A 12 12.11 10.14 -9.53
C GLY A 12 10.59 10.06 -9.78
N ARG A 13 9.96 9.03 -9.23
CA ARG A 13 8.53 8.77 -9.41
C ARG A 13 7.82 8.50 -8.07
N VAL A 14 6.69 9.19 -7.87
CA VAL A 14 5.69 8.81 -6.85
C VAL A 14 4.64 7.91 -7.50
N VAL A 15 4.35 6.78 -6.85
CA VAL A 15 3.24 5.88 -7.22
C VAL A 15 2.13 6.04 -6.19
N VAL A 16 0.95 6.51 -6.63
CA VAL A 16 -0.23 6.66 -5.78
C VAL A 16 -1.00 5.35 -5.77
N VAL A 17 -1.06 4.71 -4.60
CA VAL A 17 -1.77 3.44 -4.36
C VAL A 17 -3.05 3.62 -3.53
N ALA A 18 -3.24 4.80 -2.95
CA ALA A 18 -4.38 5.11 -2.09
C ALA A 18 -5.57 5.65 -2.89
N ILE A 19 -6.78 5.29 -2.47
CA ILE A 19 -8.01 5.94 -2.92
C ILE A 19 -8.25 7.16 -2.03
N HIS A 20 -8.35 8.34 -2.65
CA HIS A 20 -8.61 9.59 -1.96
C HIS A 20 -10.04 10.06 -2.21
N GLU A 21 -10.84 10.19 -1.15
CA GLU A 21 -12.22 10.69 -1.23
C GLU A 21 -12.30 12.22 -1.44
N ARG A 22 -11.18 12.92 -1.27
CA ARG A 22 -11.07 14.38 -1.44
C ARG A 22 -9.94 14.71 -2.44
N PRO A 23 -10.06 15.81 -3.19
CA PRO A 23 -8.98 16.29 -4.05
C PRO A 23 -7.68 16.50 -3.27
N MET A 24 -6.56 16.34 -3.96
CA MET A 24 -5.23 16.65 -3.46
C MET A 24 -4.66 17.87 -4.18
N ASP A 25 -4.08 18.79 -3.41
CA ASP A 25 -3.35 19.92 -3.97
C ASP A 25 -1.99 19.46 -4.51
N LEU A 26 -1.61 20.02 -5.67
CA LEU A 26 -0.36 19.76 -6.36
C LEU A 26 0.31 21.07 -6.74
N LEU A 27 1.64 21.17 -6.56
CA LEU A 27 2.46 22.27 -7.03
C LEU A 27 3.24 21.84 -8.29
N PRO A 28 2.80 22.16 -9.52
CA PRO A 28 3.41 21.66 -10.74
C PRO A 28 4.88 22.04 -10.91
N THR A 29 5.30 23.19 -10.35
CA THR A 29 6.70 23.63 -10.38
C THR A 29 7.66 22.59 -9.76
N GLN A 30 7.25 21.85 -8.74
CA GLN A 30 8.09 20.79 -8.15
C GLN A 30 8.34 19.64 -9.13
N LEU A 31 7.36 19.33 -9.99
CA LEU A 31 7.52 18.30 -11.02
C LEU A 31 8.52 18.75 -12.08
N VAL A 32 8.39 19.99 -12.56
CA VAL A 32 9.26 20.54 -13.60
C VAL A 32 10.69 20.67 -13.12
N MET A 33 10.92 21.21 -11.92
CA MET A 33 12.28 21.45 -11.41
C MET A 33 13.05 20.16 -11.10
N GLY A 34 12.36 19.08 -10.75
CA GLY A 34 12.98 17.76 -10.52
C GLY A 34 12.86 16.79 -11.69
N GLU A 35 12.20 17.19 -12.79
CA GLU A 35 11.78 16.29 -13.87
C GLU A 35 11.11 15.00 -13.35
N THR A 36 10.27 15.12 -12.33
CA THR A 36 9.67 13.97 -11.62
C THR A 36 8.28 13.62 -12.15
N ALA A 37 7.80 12.42 -11.82
CA ALA A 37 6.50 11.90 -12.25
C ALA A 37 5.59 11.47 -11.08
N ILE A 38 4.28 11.60 -11.31
CA ILE A 38 3.23 10.99 -10.48
C ILE A 38 2.47 10.00 -11.35
N VAL A 39 2.32 8.77 -10.89
CA VAL A 39 1.49 7.76 -11.56
C VAL A 39 0.52 7.13 -10.58
N GLY A 40 -0.67 6.75 -11.05
CA GLY A 40 -1.60 5.90 -10.30
C GLY A 40 -1.38 4.44 -10.63
N THR A 41 -1.68 3.56 -9.68
CA THR A 41 -1.82 2.13 -9.92
C THR A 41 -3.03 1.62 -9.15
N LEU A 42 -3.74 0.63 -9.72
CA LEU A 42 -4.93 0.05 -9.11
C LEU A 42 -4.93 -1.44 -9.34
N ALA A 43 -5.09 -2.19 -8.24
CA ALA A 43 -5.17 -3.64 -8.25
C ALA A 43 -3.96 -4.30 -8.96
N TYR A 44 -4.17 -5.54 -9.42
CA TYR A 44 -3.13 -6.44 -9.88
C TYR A 44 -3.69 -7.35 -10.97
N LEU A 45 -2.80 -7.89 -11.81
CA LEU A 45 -3.08 -8.95 -12.78
C LEU A 45 -2.78 -10.32 -12.16
N GLN A 46 -3.30 -11.39 -12.79
CA GLN A 46 -2.98 -12.77 -12.38
C GLN A 46 -1.46 -13.02 -12.31
N SER A 47 -0.72 -12.50 -13.28
CA SER A 47 0.74 -12.62 -13.34
C SER A 47 1.45 -12.02 -12.12
N ASP A 48 0.88 -10.99 -11.49
CA ASP A 48 1.45 -10.37 -10.30
C ASP A 48 1.29 -11.29 -9.09
N PHE A 49 0.15 -11.98 -8.97
CA PHE A 49 -0.07 -13.00 -7.94
C PHE A 49 0.89 -14.17 -8.12
N ASP A 50 1.04 -14.68 -9.35
CA ASP A 50 1.93 -15.79 -9.66
C ASP A 50 3.39 -15.44 -9.28
N ALA A 51 3.83 -14.23 -9.60
CA ALA A 51 5.16 -13.74 -9.27
C ALA A 51 5.40 -13.63 -7.75
N VAL A 52 4.42 -13.09 -7.01
CA VAL A 52 4.50 -12.95 -5.54
C VAL A 52 4.54 -14.31 -4.85
N ILE A 53 3.68 -15.25 -5.25
CA ILE A 53 3.65 -16.59 -4.67
C ILE A 53 4.98 -17.31 -4.93
N ALA A 54 5.53 -17.19 -6.14
CA ALA A 54 6.85 -17.75 -6.46
C ALA A 54 7.97 -17.12 -5.60
N ALA A 55 7.94 -15.80 -5.39
CA ALA A 55 8.91 -15.11 -4.54
C ALA A 55 8.82 -15.56 -3.07
N MET A 56 7.61 -15.75 -2.54
CA MET A 56 7.40 -16.28 -1.19
C MET A 56 7.90 -17.72 -1.07
N ALA A 57 7.60 -18.58 -2.04
CA ALA A 57 8.09 -19.96 -2.06
C ALA A 57 9.62 -20.05 -2.14
N ALA A 58 10.26 -19.07 -2.78
CA ALA A 58 11.72 -18.93 -2.84
C ALA A 58 12.34 -18.34 -1.56
N GLY A 59 11.54 -18.00 -0.54
CA GLY A 59 12.00 -17.41 0.72
C GLY A 59 12.32 -15.92 0.64
N GLY A 60 11.81 -15.20 -0.38
CA GLY A 60 12.05 -13.76 -0.53
C GLY A 60 11.46 -12.92 0.60
N TYR A 61 10.35 -13.37 1.18
CA TYR A 61 9.73 -12.82 2.39
C TYR A 61 8.64 -13.74 2.93
N THR A 62 8.29 -13.59 4.21
CA THR A 62 7.13 -14.23 4.86
C THR A 62 6.13 -13.18 5.31
N ALA A 63 4.94 -13.61 5.74
CA ALA A 63 3.93 -12.74 6.34
C ALA A 63 4.11 -12.58 7.87
N ASP A 64 5.25 -13.02 8.40
CA ASP A 64 5.51 -13.05 9.84
C ASP A 64 5.51 -11.62 10.42
N GLY A 65 4.79 -11.43 11.51
CA GLY A 65 4.64 -10.13 12.17
C GLY A 65 3.71 -9.14 11.47
N TRP A 66 3.06 -9.52 10.36
CA TRP A 66 2.07 -8.68 9.66
C TRP A 66 0.63 -9.11 9.94
N VAL A 67 0.42 -10.39 10.27
CA VAL A 67 -0.89 -11.04 10.32
C VAL A 67 -1.26 -11.39 11.76
N ASP A 68 -2.39 -10.88 12.21
CA ASP A 68 -3.05 -11.26 13.45
C ASP A 68 -4.22 -12.21 13.14
N ASP A 69 -4.38 -13.26 13.95
CA ASP A 69 -5.49 -14.21 13.81
C ASP A 69 -6.69 -13.81 14.67
N VAL A 70 -7.90 -13.93 14.12
CA VAL A 70 -9.16 -13.74 14.87
C VAL A 70 -10.15 -14.87 14.57
N ALA A 71 -10.98 -15.22 15.55
CA ALA A 71 -12.10 -16.12 15.31
C ALA A 71 -13.17 -15.43 14.45
N VAL A 72 -13.95 -16.22 13.72
CA VAL A 72 -15.07 -15.70 12.92
C VAL A 72 -16.07 -14.88 13.76
N ASP A 73 -16.29 -15.28 15.02
CA ASP A 73 -17.18 -14.57 15.94
C ASP A 73 -16.65 -13.18 16.37
N ASP A 74 -15.35 -12.94 16.22
CA ASP A 74 -14.67 -11.71 16.63
C ASP A 74 -14.44 -10.71 15.48
N VAL A 75 -14.90 -11.03 14.27
CA VAL A 75 -14.62 -10.24 13.05
C VAL A 75 -15.06 -8.78 13.19
N VAL A 76 -16.17 -8.50 13.86
CA VAL A 76 -16.66 -7.12 14.06
C VAL A 76 -15.64 -6.29 14.85
N GLY A 77 -15.13 -6.82 15.96
CA GLY A 77 -14.13 -6.13 16.77
C GLY A 77 -12.79 -5.98 16.04
N ALA A 78 -12.45 -6.94 15.17
CA ALA A 78 -11.27 -6.85 14.32
C ALA A 78 -11.38 -5.68 13.32
N ILE A 79 -12.54 -5.51 12.67
CA ILE A 79 -12.79 -4.39 11.76
C ILE A 79 -12.72 -3.04 12.49
N GLU A 80 -13.30 -2.94 13.69
CA GLU A 80 -13.22 -1.72 14.51
C GLU A 80 -11.77 -1.37 14.86
N SER A 81 -10.96 -2.38 15.20
CA SER A 81 -9.54 -2.20 15.50
C SER A 81 -8.75 -1.72 14.28
N LEU A 82 -8.93 -2.35 13.12
CA LEU A 82 -8.29 -1.95 11.87
C LEU A 82 -8.69 -0.52 11.46
N ARG A 83 -9.97 -0.16 11.63
CA ARG A 83 -10.46 1.20 11.37
C ARG A 83 -9.81 2.23 12.30
N ALA A 84 -9.51 1.86 13.53
CA ALA A 84 -8.78 2.70 14.49
C ALA A 84 -7.27 2.75 14.21
N GLY A 85 -6.78 2.15 13.12
CA GLY A 85 -5.36 2.10 12.78
C GLY A 85 -4.55 1.16 13.67
N LYS A 86 -5.19 0.19 14.31
CA LYS A 86 -4.55 -0.81 15.17
C LYS A 86 -4.45 -2.13 14.42
N GLY A 87 -3.21 -2.56 14.14
CA GLY A 87 -2.92 -3.77 13.35
C GLY A 87 -2.69 -3.48 11.86
N MET A 88 -2.26 -4.50 11.13
CA MET A 88 -1.90 -4.40 9.71
C MET A 88 -2.77 -5.31 8.83
N LYS A 89 -2.83 -6.60 9.16
CA LYS A 89 -3.61 -7.60 8.44
C LYS A 89 -4.25 -8.55 9.44
N VAL A 90 -5.53 -8.88 9.23
CA VAL A 90 -6.24 -9.88 10.03
C VAL A 90 -6.55 -11.10 9.17
N LEU A 91 -6.27 -12.29 9.69
CA LEU A 91 -6.69 -13.57 9.14
C LEU A 91 -7.84 -14.12 9.98
N VAL A 92 -8.98 -14.39 9.34
CA VAL A 92 -10.15 -14.96 9.99
C VAL A 92 -10.04 -16.49 9.99
N ARG A 93 -10.15 -17.09 11.17
CA ARG A 93 -10.16 -18.54 11.39
C ARG A 93 -11.61 -19.00 11.58
N ALA A 94 -11.96 -20.09 10.91
CA ALA A 94 -13.24 -20.78 11.05
C ALA A 94 -13.17 -21.86 12.13
#